data_AF-A0A3B9SJD5-F1
#
_entry.id   AF-A0A3B9SJD5-F1
#
_cell.length_a   1.000
_cell.length_b   1.000
_cell.length_c   1.000
_cell.angle_alpha   90.00
_cell.angle_beta   90.00
_cell.angle_gamma   90.00
#
_symmetry.space_group_name_H-M   'P 1'
#
loop_
_entity.id
_entity.type
_entity.pdbx_description
1 polymer ?
#
loop_
_entity_poly.entity_id
_entity_poly.type
_entity_poly.pdbx_seq_one_letter_code
_entity_poly.pdbx_strand_id
1 'polypeptide(L)'
;MSWPATRTNSRSSPAKPIGCTSPANVWPWWPPKARPMIDSISLPDGFALPITGKPADYPELPWTTGPRPFAHRHALEAIDGAHPAQANARALDALMQGASSLLFWIHRAEDLPLLLRDVRLDIAPVHLVFGGALEDLAAQIHALPASQHPESLQGSINLDPAEHFIRTGTFWRGSLEADLAQVQRAMPLPTGLRVLCGNGAAMAAPGHPQASVHQLAYGLGSLFAQLDHVGWDHADRAWLNLAASDDYLQTIALVQAARSLWETATQKHLQRSAPLWISGRPHLPTPTEDASALIGIGMQQQALWLGGCDELWITPLNDGPQAMDWARQQVLVLTYENGLQGLDQPLAGSYTLDGYTVKLQHEVDKLWKHWSAHGGFWAQLQSPTGA
;
A
#
# COMPACT_ATOMS: atom_id res chain seq x y z
N MET A 1 -13.47 -56.01 23.02
CA MET A 1 -13.29 -57.47 23.12
C MET A 1 -11.81 -57.80 23.02
N SER A 2 -11.27 -58.44 24.06
CA SER A 2 -10.10 -59.38 24.11
C SER A 2 -8.80 -59.13 23.29
N TRP A 3 -7.73 -58.74 24.02
CA TRP A 3 -6.39 -59.39 24.25
C TRP A 3 -5.99 -60.64 23.43
N PRO A 4 -4.68 -61.04 23.26
CA PRO A 4 -3.54 -61.04 24.24
C PRO A 4 -2.11 -60.70 23.67
N ALA A 5 -1.10 -60.28 24.46
CA ALA A 5 -0.11 -61.02 25.30
C ALA A 5 0.79 -62.01 24.49
N THR A 6 2.12 -62.21 24.62
CA THR A 6 3.18 -62.16 25.66
C THR A 6 4.54 -62.40 24.95
N ARG A 7 5.77 -62.11 25.45
CA ARG A 7 6.57 -62.80 26.51
C ARG A 7 7.95 -62.07 26.64
N THR A 8 8.37 -61.61 27.83
CA THR A 8 9.35 -62.19 28.82
C THR A 8 10.76 -62.47 28.25
N ASN A 9 11.92 -62.28 28.90
CA ASN A 9 12.38 -62.09 30.30
C ASN A 9 13.91 -61.76 30.18
N SER A 10 14.62 -61.05 31.05
CA SER A 10 15.08 -61.55 32.35
C SER A 10 16.13 -60.63 33.02
N ARG A 11 16.04 -60.55 34.36
CA ARG A 11 17.11 -60.48 35.41
C ARG A 11 18.01 -59.23 35.46
N SER A 12 18.51 -58.74 36.60
CA SER A 12 18.20 -58.82 38.05
C SER A 12 19.25 -57.99 38.82
N SER A 13 18.83 -57.32 39.91
CA SER A 13 19.60 -56.91 41.11
C SER A 13 20.35 -55.57 41.21
N PRO A 14 20.50 -55.02 42.45
CA PRO A 14 20.58 -53.57 42.72
C PRO A 14 21.84 -53.08 43.49
N ALA A 15 21.98 -51.74 43.50
CA ALA A 15 22.66 -50.85 44.48
C ALA A 15 24.20 -50.85 44.67
N LYS A 16 24.83 -49.68 44.44
CA LYS A 16 25.52 -48.84 45.46
C LYS A 16 26.10 -47.54 44.84
N PRO A 17 26.32 -46.47 45.64
CA PRO A 17 26.65 -45.13 45.17
C PRO A 17 28.16 -44.96 44.96
N ILE A 18 28.55 -44.22 43.92
CA ILE A 18 29.94 -43.82 43.69
C ILE A 18 30.02 -42.31 43.89
N GLY A 19 30.78 -41.91 44.89
CA GLY A 19 31.09 -40.52 45.20
C GLY A 19 31.94 -39.90 44.11
N CYS A 20 31.59 -38.68 43.71
CA CYS A 20 32.49 -37.79 42.97
C CYS A 20 33.19 -36.86 43.96
N THR A 21 34.45 -37.15 44.24
CA THR A 21 35.44 -36.16 44.65
C THR A 21 35.71 -35.23 43.46
N SER A 22 35.48 -33.93 43.63
CA SER A 22 36.02 -32.90 42.73
C SER A 22 36.49 -31.70 43.57
N PRO A 23 37.64 -31.09 43.23
CA PRO A 23 38.39 -30.24 44.14
C PRO A 23 37.72 -28.88 44.34
N ALA A 24 38.01 -28.27 45.48
CA ALA A 24 37.59 -26.93 45.83
C ALA A 24 38.05 -25.91 44.77
N ASN A 25 37.13 -25.47 43.92
CA ASN A 25 37.27 -24.23 43.16
C ASN A 25 36.35 -23.19 43.80
N VAL A 26 36.99 -22.31 44.58
CA VAL A 26 36.39 -21.11 45.14
C VAL A 26 36.12 -20.16 43.96
N TRP A 27 34.85 -20.02 43.58
CA TRP A 27 34.44 -18.95 42.67
C TRP A 27 34.38 -17.63 43.45
N PRO A 28 34.93 -16.52 42.92
CA PRO A 28 34.83 -15.24 43.61
C PRO A 28 33.35 -14.81 43.66
N TRP A 29 32.88 -14.47 44.86
CA TRP A 29 31.56 -13.89 45.08
C TRP A 29 31.55 -12.48 44.48
N TRP A 30 30.97 -12.31 43.28
CA TRP A 30 30.67 -10.98 42.76
C TRP A 30 29.46 -10.43 43.52
N PRO A 31 29.50 -9.18 44.02
CA PRO A 31 28.30 -8.55 44.56
C PRO A 31 27.24 -8.48 43.45
N PRO A 32 25.94 -8.61 43.79
CA PRO A 32 24.89 -8.45 42.79
C PRO A 32 25.05 -7.08 42.16
N LYS A 33 25.27 -7.03 40.84
CA LYS A 33 25.20 -5.78 40.08
C LYS A 33 23.84 -5.15 40.40
N ALA A 34 23.85 -3.89 40.84
CA ALA A 34 22.63 -3.13 41.06
C ALA A 34 21.73 -3.31 39.82
N ARG A 35 20.51 -3.81 40.03
CA ARG A 35 19.51 -3.83 38.94
C ARG A 35 19.37 -2.38 38.48
N PRO A 36 19.41 -2.09 37.17
CA PRO A 36 19.10 -0.75 36.71
C PRO A 36 17.71 -0.39 37.24
N MET A 37 17.58 0.80 37.86
CA MET A 37 16.26 1.32 38.18
C MET A 37 15.50 1.43 36.87
N ILE A 38 14.39 0.71 36.77
CA ILE A 38 13.46 0.87 35.67
C ILE A 38 12.64 2.11 36.04
N ASP A 39 12.84 3.20 35.29
CA ASP A 39 11.99 4.38 35.43
C ASP A 39 10.53 3.94 35.27
N SER A 40 9.60 4.56 36.01
CA SER A 40 8.19 4.18 35.94
C SER A 40 7.31 5.41 35.84
N ILE A 41 6.22 5.30 35.07
CA ILE A 41 5.14 6.29 35.08
C ILE A 41 4.07 5.79 36.03
N SER A 42 3.67 6.67 36.96
CA SER A 42 2.54 6.42 37.85
C SER A 42 1.26 6.95 37.21
N LEU A 43 0.33 6.04 36.93
CA LEU A 43 -1.01 6.40 36.47
C LEU A 43 -1.88 6.86 37.65
N PRO A 44 -2.97 7.62 37.40
CA PRO A 44 -3.82 8.20 38.45
C PRO A 44 -4.36 7.18 39.47
N ASP A 45 -4.51 5.91 39.07
CA ASP A 45 -5.04 4.82 39.90
C ASP A 45 -3.95 4.01 40.62
N GLY A 46 -2.71 4.53 40.70
CA GLY A 46 -1.63 3.93 41.49
C GLY A 46 -0.87 2.79 40.80
N PHE A 47 -1.08 2.57 39.51
CA PHE A 47 -0.27 1.63 38.73
C PHE A 47 1.04 2.28 38.28
N ALA A 48 2.17 1.67 38.64
CA ALA A 48 3.48 2.02 38.13
C ALA A 48 3.81 1.12 36.94
N LEU A 49 3.82 1.68 35.73
CA LEU A 49 4.23 0.95 34.54
C LEU A 49 5.74 1.11 34.32
N PRO A 50 6.49 0.01 34.13
CA PRO A 50 7.91 0.10 33.81
C PRO A 50 8.09 0.80 32.45
N ILE A 51 8.98 1.79 32.39
CA ILE A 51 9.44 2.42 31.16
C ILE A 51 10.40 1.42 30.49
N THR A 52 9.85 0.51 29.69
CA THR A 52 10.62 -0.58 29.05
C THR A 52 11.27 -0.18 27.72
N GLY A 53 11.28 1.11 27.38
CA GLY A 53 12.04 1.65 26.27
C GLY A 53 12.70 2.95 26.70
N LYS A 54 13.92 3.21 26.22
CA LYS A 54 14.32 4.62 26.07
C LYS A 54 13.18 5.31 25.30
N PRO A 55 12.82 6.57 25.57
CA PRO A 55 12.10 7.33 24.56
C PRO A 55 12.88 7.10 23.27
N ALA A 56 12.23 6.52 22.26
CA ALA A 56 12.75 6.70 20.92
C ALA A 56 12.93 8.23 20.75
N ASP A 57 13.81 8.66 19.86
CA ASP A 57 13.64 9.99 19.29
C ASP A 57 12.27 9.96 18.59
N TYR A 58 11.21 10.19 19.37
CA TYR A 58 9.85 10.08 18.94
C TYR A 58 9.68 11.24 17.97
N PRO A 59 9.17 11.00 16.75
CA PRO A 59 9.03 12.08 15.81
C PRO A 59 8.25 13.21 16.46
N GLU A 60 8.69 14.45 16.22
CA GLU A 60 7.99 15.64 16.71
C GLU A 60 6.51 15.65 16.28
N LEU A 61 6.20 14.99 15.17
CA LEU A 61 4.85 14.73 14.68
C LEU A 61 4.63 13.22 14.49
N PRO A 62 3.73 12.57 15.23
CA PRO A 62 3.35 11.20 14.96
C PRO A 62 2.74 11.08 13.55
N TRP A 63 2.86 9.91 12.93
CA TRP A 63 2.23 9.67 11.64
C TRP A 63 0.71 9.82 11.77
N THR A 64 0.06 10.25 10.70
CA THR A 64 -1.39 10.41 10.63
C THR A 64 -1.89 9.93 9.28
N THR A 65 -3.11 9.39 9.23
CA THR A 65 -3.79 9.07 7.98
C THR A 65 -4.22 10.32 7.21
N GLY A 66 -4.24 11.50 7.84
CA GLY A 66 -4.83 12.71 7.27
C GLY A 66 -6.33 12.52 6.94
N PRO A 67 -6.93 13.45 6.19
CA PRO A 67 -8.26 13.24 5.63
C PRO A 67 -8.21 12.14 4.57
N ARG A 68 -9.21 11.25 4.60
CA ARG A 68 -9.36 10.15 3.63
C ARG A 68 -10.41 10.50 2.60
N PRO A 69 -10.29 10.02 1.35
CA PRO A 69 -11.30 10.27 0.32
C PRO A 69 -12.64 9.57 0.63
N PHE A 70 -12.60 8.44 1.33
CA PHE A 70 -13.76 7.63 1.68
C PHE A 70 -13.70 7.19 3.15
N ALA A 71 -14.88 6.99 3.75
CA ALA A 71 -15.00 6.49 5.11
C ALA A 71 -14.76 4.96 5.22
N HIS A 72 -15.00 4.23 4.13
CA HIS A 72 -14.73 2.81 4.03
C HIS A 72 -13.58 2.56 3.08
N ARG A 73 -13.07 1.33 3.07
CA ARG A 73 -11.99 0.93 2.17
C ARG A 73 -12.54 0.13 1.00
N HIS A 74 -11.88 0.26 -0.15
CA HIS A 74 -12.31 -0.39 -1.38
C HIS A 74 -11.54 -1.69 -1.66
N ALA A 75 -12.22 -2.65 -2.26
CA ALA A 75 -11.65 -3.85 -2.84
C ALA A 75 -11.65 -3.68 -4.36
N LEU A 76 -10.46 -3.45 -4.93
CA LEU A 76 -10.28 -3.15 -6.34
C LEU A 76 -10.08 -4.43 -7.15
N GLU A 77 -10.96 -4.69 -8.11
CA GLU A 77 -10.70 -5.69 -9.14
C GLU A 77 -10.21 -5.03 -10.43
N ALA A 78 -9.05 -5.49 -10.90
CA ALA A 78 -8.45 -5.02 -12.14
C ALA A 78 -8.83 -5.93 -13.30
N ILE A 79 -9.29 -5.34 -14.41
CA ILE A 79 -9.92 -6.02 -15.53
C ILE A 79 -9.31 -5.52 -16.85
N ASP A 80 -8.81 -6.46 -17.65
CA ASP A 80 -8.35 -6.16 -18.99
C ASP A 80 -9.55 -5.94 -19.93
N GLY A 81 -9.62 -4.76 -20.55
CA GLY A 81 -10.68 -4.35 -21.47
C GLY A 81 -10.49 -4.80 -22.92
N ALA A 82 -9.51 -5.66 -23.23
CA ALA A 82 -9.24 -6.12 -24.60
C ALA A 82 -10.46 -6.75 -25.29
N HIS A 83 -11.38 -7.34 -24.51
CA HIS A 83 -12.64 -7.90 -24.98
C HIS A 83 -13.82 -7.23 -24.24
N PRO A 84 -14.32 -6.07 -24.70
CA PRO A 84 -15.16 -5.18 -23.89
C PRO A 84 -16.43 -5.82 -23.33
N ALA A 85 -17.12 -6.64 -24.11
CA ALA A 85 -18.33 -7.32 -23.66
C ALA A 85 -18.05 -8.35 -22.54
N GLN A 86 -16.92 -9.07 -22.63
CA GLN A 86 -16.51 -10.03 -21.61
C GLN A 86 -15.99 -9.32 -20.36
N ALA A 87 -15.21 -8.25 -20.54
CA ALA A 87 -14.72 -7.40 -19.47
C ALA A 87 -15.87 -6.75 -18.67
N ASN A 88 -16.91 -6.26 -19.37
CA ASN A 88 -18.11 -5.73 -18.73
C ASN A 88 -18.85 -6.81 -17.92
N ALA A 89 -19.06 -8.00 -18.48
CA ALA A 89 -19.69 -9.10 -17.75
C ALA A 89 -18.89 -9.49 -16.50
N ARG A 90 -17.56 -9.54 -16.60
CA ARG A 90 -16.66 -9.79 -15.47
C ARG A 90 -16.74 -8.68 -14.43
N ALA A 91 -16.84 -7.42 -14.84
CA ALA A 91 -16.95 -6.29 -13.93
C ALA A 91 -18.25 -6.33 -13.11
N LEU A 92 -19.37 -6.63 -13.76
CA LEU A 92 -20.65 -6.79 -13.07
C LEU A 92 -20.62 -7.98 -12.10
N ASP A 93 -20.01 -9.10 -12.51
CA ASP A 93 -19.79 -10.25 -11.64
C ASP A 93 -18.93 -9.89 -10.43
N ALA A 94 -17.81 -9.21 -10.64
CA ALA A 94 -16.90 -8.75 -9.59
C ALA A 94 -17.62 -7.90 -8.53
N LEU A 95 -18.41 -6.91 -8.98
CA LEU A 95 -19.20 -6.06 -8.09
C LEU A 95 -20.25 -6.86 -7.31
N MET A 96 -20.87 -7.86 -7.94
CA MET A 96 -21.83 -8.75 -7.27
C MET A 96 -21.18 -9.75 -6.30
N GLN A 97 -19.87 -9.98 -6.43
CA GLN A 97 -19.09 -10.91 -5.61
C GLN A 97 -18.15 -10.22 -4.62
N GLY A 98 -18.37 -8.94 -4.34
CA GLY A 98 -17.73 -8.23 -3.23
C GLY A 98 -16.55 -7.34 -3.59
N ALA A 99 -16.21 -7.18 -4.88
CA ALA A 99 -15.42 -6.03 -5.30
C ALA A 99 -16.25 -4.75 -5.08
N SER A 100 -15.59 -3.68 -4.66
CA SER A 100 -16.23 -2.37 -4.43
C SER A 100 -15.59 -1.24 -5.20
N SER A 101 -14.55 -1.54 -6.01
CA SER A 101 -14.01 -0.66 -7.03
C SER A 101 -13.50 -1.49 -8.21
N LEU A 102 -13.40 -0.85 -9.38
CA LEU A 102 -12.95 -1.47 -10.63
C LEU A 102 -11.78 -0.69 -11.22
N LEU A 103 -10.82 -1.39 -11.82
CA LEU A 103 -9.82 -0.79 -12.71
C LEU A 103 -9.93 -1.43 -14.09
N PHE A 104 -10.04 -0.60 -15.13
CA PHE A 104 -10.03 -1.07 -16.51
C PHE A 104 -8.74 -0.66 -17.22
N TRP A 105 -8.07 -1.64 -17.84
CA TRP A 105 -7.13 -1.36 -18.93
C TRP A 105 -7.91 -1.18 -20.23
N ILE A 106 -7.94 0.04 -20.72
CA ILE A 106 -8.68 0.43 -21.92
C ILE A 106 -7.73 0.40 -23.10
N HIS A 107 -8.09 -0.34 -24.14
CA HIS A 107 -7.28 -0.43 -25.37
C HIS A 107 -7.74 0.57 -26.43
N ARG A 108 -9.04 0.88 -26.47
CA ARG A 108 -9.65 1.84 -27.38
C ARG A 108 -10.64 2.70 -26.61
N ALA A 109 -10.62 4.01 -26.81
CA ALA A 109 -11.51 4.91 -26.10
C ALA A 109 -12.98 4.55 -26.38
N GLU A 110 -13.30 4.22 -27.63
CA GLU A 110 -14.67 3.88 -28.07
C GLU A 110 -15.29 2.69 -27.34
N ASP A 111 -14.48 1.85 -26.68
CA ASP A 111 -14.96 0.69 -25.93
C ASP A 111 -15.45 1.07 -24.52
N LEU A 112 -15.13 2.27 -24.02
CA LEU A 112 -15.49 2.72 -22.66
C LEU A 112 -17.00 2.60 -22.35
N PRO A 113 -17.94 3.04 -23.22
CA PRO A 113 -19.36 2.89 -22.93
C PRO A 113 -19.80 1.43 -22.80
N LEU A 114 -19.15 0.51 -23.52
CA LEU A 114 -19.46 -0.92 -23.42
C LEU A 114 -18.83 -1.54 -22.16
N LEU A 115 -17.60 -1.16 -21.81
CA LEU A 115 -16.93 -1.58 -20.57
C LEU A 115 -17.74 -1.18 -19.33
N LEU A 116 -18.28 0.04 -19.33
CA LEU A 116 -19.04 0.58 -18.21
C LEU A 116 -20.54 0.28 -18.27
N ARG A 117 -21.04 -0.43 -19.28
CA ARG A 117 -22.48 -0.68 -19.43
C ARG A 117 -23.07 -1.29 -18.15
N ASP A 118 -24.16 -0.72 -17.67
CA ASP A 118 -24.87 -1.13 -16.44
C ASP A 118 -24.06 -0.97 -15.13
N VAL A 119 -22.88 -0.35 -15.17
CA VAL A 119 -22.14 0.07 -13.98
C VAL A 119 -22.65 1.42 -13.50
N ARG A 120 -22.95 1.54 -12.21
CA ARG A 120 -23.39 2.78 -11.54
C ARG A 120 -22.18 3.53 -10.97
N LEU A 121 -21.87 4.69 -11.56
CA LEU A 121 -20.64 5.44 -11.28
C LEU A 121 -20.72 6.31 -10.02
N ASP A 122 -21.92 6.47 -9.47
CA ASP A 122 -22.19 7.06 -8.16
C ASP A 122 -22.05 6.05 -7.00
N ILE A 123 -21.87 4.76 -7.29
CA ILE A 123 -21.77 3.68 -6.30
C ILE A 123 -20.35 3.12 -6.25
N ALA A 124 -19.85 2.64 -7.39
CA ALA A 124 -18.54 2.00 -7.48
C ALA A 124 -17.53 2.95 -8.12
N PRO A 125 -16.41 3.28 -7.44
CA PRO A 125 -15.34 4.02 -8.07
C PRO A 125 -14.70 3.21 -9.19
N VAL A 126 -14.30 3.90 -10.27
CA VAL A 126 -13.71 3.28 -11.46
C VAL A 126 -12.42 3.96 -11.86
N HIS A 127 -11.35 3.19 -11.89
CA HIS A 127 -10.03 3.58 -12.36
C HIS A 127 -9.86 3.24 -13.84
N LEU A 128 -9.36 4.18 -14.63
CA LEU A 128 -9.18 4.05 -16.07
C LEU A 128 -7.69 4.14 -16.40
N VAL A 129 -7.13 3.09 -16.99
CA VAL A 129 -5.77 3.09 -17.53
C VAL A 129 -5.89 3.09 -19.05
N PHE A 130 -5.48 4.17 -19.69
CA PHE A 130 -5.61 4.35 -21.14
C PHE A 130 -4.32 4.94 -21.72
N GLY A 131 -3.77 4.30 -22.75
CA GLY A 131 -2.54 4.74 -23.42
C GLY A 131 -2.74 5.70 -24.60
N GLY A 132 -4.00 5.98 -24.99
CA GLY A 132 -4.33 6.87 -26.11
C GLY A 132 -4.43 8.34 -25.74
N ALA A 133 -5.03 9.16 -26.59
CA ALA A 133 -5.20 10.59 -26.34
C ALA A 133 -6.32 10.85 -25.30
N LEU A 134 -6.07 11.70 -24.30
CA LEU A 134 -7.05 12.01 -23.26
C LEU A 134 -8.36 12.52 -23.84
N GLU A 135 -8.29 13.31 -24.92
CA GLU A 135 -9.45 13.90 -25.56
C GLU A 135 -10.44 12.84 -26.08
N ASP A 136 -9.92 11.72 -26.58
CA ASP A 136 -10.74 10.60 -27.05
C ASP A 136 -11.45 9.94 -25.86
N LEU A 137 -10.76 9.71 -24.75
CA LEU A 137 -11.35 9.13 -23.55
C LEU A 137 -12.36 10.08 -22.88
N ALA A 138 -12.01 11.37 -22.78
CA ALA A 138 -12.87 12.40 -22.21
C ALA A 138 -14.18 12.54 -22.99
N ALA A 139 -14.13 12.48 -24.33
CA ALA A 139 -15.33 12.49 -25.16
C ALA A 139 -16.26 11.32 -24.83
N GLN A 140 -15.69 10.14 -24.55
CA GLN A 140 -16.47 8.95 -24.19
C GLN A 140 -17.07 9.06 -22.79
N ILE A 141 -16.33 9.61 -21.82
CA ILE A 141 -16.84 9.89 -20.46
C ILE A 141 -18.03 10.86 -20.53
N HIS A 142 -17.92 11.94 -21.32
CA HIS A 142 -19.00 12.91 -21.49
C HIS A 142 -20.22 12.36 -22.25
N ALA A 143 -20.01 11.34 -23.09
CA ALA A 143 -21.08 10.67 -23.83
C ALA A 143 -21.80 9.57 -23.03
N LEU A 144 -21.36 9.27 -21.80
CA LEU A 144 -22.01 8.27 -20.97
C LEU A 144 -23.46 8.66 -20.64
N PRO A 145 -24.41 7.70 -20.65
CA PRO A 145 -25.79 7.95 -20.28
C PRO A 145 -25.94 8.55 -18.87
N ALA A 146 -26.80 9.57 -18.74
CA ALA A 146 -27.11 10.19 -17.44
C ALA A 146 -27.62 9.19 -16.38
N SER A 147 -28.23 8.07 -16.81
CA SER A 147 -28.66 6.99 -15.92
C SER A 147 -27.53 6.29 -15.16
N GLN A 148 -26.27 6.48 -15.59
CA GLN A 148 -25.08 5.93 -14.94
C GLN A 148 -24.41 6.92 -13.97
N HIS A 149 -24.90 8.17 -13.89
CA HIS A 149 -24.35 9.24 -13.06
C HIS A 149 -22.87 9.58 -13.34
N PRO A 150 -22.47 9.84 -14.60
CA PRO A 150 -21.07 10.17 -14.92
C PRO A 150 -20.55 11.42 -14.23
N GLU A 151 -21.41 12.34 -13.82
CA GLU A 151 -21.07 13.51 -13.01
C GLU A 151 -20.58 13.16 -11.59
N SER A 152 -21.00 11.99 -11.08
CA SER A 152 -20.68 11.48 -9.76
C SER A 152 -19.49 10.51 -9.78
N LEU A 153 -18.89 10.29 -10.95
CA LEU A 153 -17.80 9.34 -11.15
C LEU A 153 -16.62 9.62 -10.21
N GLN A 154 -16.36 8.65 -9.33
CA GLN A 154 -15.17 8.57 -8.49
C GLN A 154 -14.17 7.60 -9.12
N GLY A 155 -12.88 7.80 -8.88
CA GLY A 155 -11.85 6.88 -9.36
C GLY A 155 -10.57 7.60 -9.74
N SER A 156 -9.84 7.06 -10.73
CA SER A 156 -8.71 7.76 -11.33
C SER A 156 -8.65 7.60 -12.83
N ILE A 157 -7.94 8.50 -13.50
CA ILE A 157 -7.42 8.28 -14.84
C ILE A 157 -5.91 8.29 -14.71
N ASN A 158 -5.26 7.17 -15.05
CA ASN A 158 -3.82 7.02 -14.88
C ASN A 158 -3.05 7.82 -15.94
N LEU A 159 -2.85 9.11 -15.66
CA LEU A 159 -2.04 10.04 -16.43
C LEU A 159 -0.75 10.34 -15.64
N ASP A 160 0.18 9.39 -15.62
CA ASP A 160 1.48 9.56 -14.94
C ASP A 160 2.63 9.65 -15.96
N PRO A 161 3.07 10.88 -16.31
CA PRO A 161 4.20 11.06 -17.22
C PRO A 161 5.48 10.40 -16.72
N ALA A 162 5.67 10.30 -15.39
CA ALA A 162 6.88 9.72 -14.82
C ALA A 162 6.92 8.20 -14.99
N GLU A 163 5.82 7.51 -14.65
CA GLU A 163 5.69 6.07 -14.91
C GLU A 163 5.89 5.75 -16.38
N HIS A 164 5.23 6.53 -17.26
CA HIS A 164 5.32 6.29 -18.69
C HIS A 164 6.78 6.36 -19.16
N PHE A 165 7.49 7.41 -18.75
CA PHE A 165 8.90 7.59 -19.10
C PHE A 165 9.80 6.48 -18.52
N ILE A 166 9.59 6.05 -17.27
CA ILE A 166 10.35 4.93 -16.67
C ILE A 166 10.16 3.66 -17.50
N ARG A 167 8.93 3.39 -17.94
CA ARG A 167 8.59 2.17 -18.66
C ARG A 167 9.03 2.18 -20.13
N THR A 168 8.99 3.33 -20.81
CA THR A 168 9.22 3.42 -22.28
C THR A 168 10.52 4.12 -22.66
N GLY A 169 11.11 4.91 -21.76
CA GLY A 169 12.21 5.82 -22.05
C GLY A 169 11.83 7.05 -22.89
N THR A 170 10.53 7.28 -23.14
CA THR A 170 10.03 8.39 -23.96
C THR A 170 8.88 9.12 -23.28
N PHE A 171 8.56 10.33 -23.73
CA PHE A 171 7.34 11.04 -23.33
C PHE A 171 6.18 10.64 -24.25
N TRP A 172 5.00 10.47 -23.68
CA TRP A 172 3.81 10.00 -24.40
C TRP A 172 3.43 10.93 -25.56
N ARG A 173 3.57 12.25 -25.37
CA ARG A 173 3.29 13.30 -26.35
C ARG A 173 4.57 13.89 -26.95
N GLY A 174 5.70 13.20 -26.80
CA GLY A 174 7.00 13.59 -27.35
C GLY A 174 7.79 14.60 -26.52
N SER A 175 7.18 15.26 -25.53
CA SER A 175 7.88 16.10 -24.55
C SER A 175 7.20 16.10 -23.19
N LEU A 176 7.97 16.34 -22.13
CA LEU A 176 7.46 16.49 -20.77
C LEU A 176 6.40 17.60 -20.67
N GLU A 177 6.63 18.74 -21.33
CA GLU A 177 5.68 19.85 -21.34
C GLU A 177 4.33 19.44 -21.95
N ALA A 178 4.36 18.67 -23.04
CA ALA A 178 3.14 18.20 -23.68
C ALA A 178 2.39 17.15 -22.83
N ASP A 179 3.12 16.29 -22.11
CA ASP A 179 2.54 15.32 -21.17
C ASP A 179 1.91 16.01 -19.95
N LEU A 180 2.61 16.98 -19.34
CA LEU A 180 2.06 17.76 -18.23
C LEU A 180 0.85 18.61 -18.66
N ALA A 181 0.86 19.14 -19.88
CA ALA A 181 -0.30 19.81 -20.44
C ALA A 181 -1.50 18.85 -20.61
N GLN A 182 -1.29 17.56 -20.87
CA GLN A 182 -2.37 16.56 -20.88
C GLN A 182 -2.95 16.35 -19.47
N VAL A 183 -2.10 16.26 -18.45
CA VAL A 183 -2.55 16.20 -17.05
C VAL A 183 -3.38 17.43 -16.69
N GLN A 184 -2.94 18.63 -17.09
CA GLN A 184 -3.70 19.86 -16.87
C GLN A 184 -5.05 19.88 -17.63
N ARG A 185 -5.09 19.37 -18.86
CA ARG A 185 -6.34 19.24 -19.64
C ARG A 185 -7.34 18.25 -19.03
N ALA A 186 -6.90 17.35 -18.15
CA ALA A 186 -7.79 16.46 -17.42
C ALA A 186 -8.52 17.17 -16.25
N MET A 187 -8.11 18.39 -15.88
CA MET A 187 -8.69 19.09 -14.74
C MET A 187 -10.20 19.39 -14.83
N PRO A 188 -10.80 19.62 -16.00
CA PRO A 188 -12.25 19.81 -16.11
C PRO A 188 -13.08 18.52 -16.00
N LEU A 189 -12.46 17.32 -16.00
CA LEU A 189 -13.18 16.06 -15.81
C LEU A 189 -13.82 15.98 -14.42
N PRO A 190 -14.85 15.13 -14.22
CA PRO A 190 -15.57 15.00 -12.95
C PRO A 190 -14.64 15.07 -11.73
N THR A 191 -15.01 15.88 -10.74
CA THR A 191 -14.14 16.20 -9.60
C THR A 191 -13.79 14.98 -8.73
N GLY A 192 -14.63 13.93 -8.77
CA GLY A 192 -14.36 12.64 -8.14
C GLY A 192 -13.22 11.85 -8.79
N LEU A 193 -12.86 12.16 -10.03
CA LEU A 193 -11.71 11.53 -10.70
C LEU A 193 -10.40 12.16 -10.26
N ARG A 194 -9.51 11.31 -9.73
CA ARG A 194 -8.11 11.61 -9.50
C ARG A 194 -7.35 11.53 -10.83
N VAL A 195 -6.75 12.64 -11.23
CA VAL A 195 -6.03 12.76 -12.51
C VAL A 195 -4.54 13.04 -12.31
N LEU A 196 -4.14 13.25 -11.05
CA LEU A 196 -2.74 13.31 -10.64
C LEU A 196 -2.37 11.94 -10.10
N CYS A 197 -1.41 11.28 -10.73
CA CYS A 197 -1.10 9.89 -10.44
C CYS A 197 0.37 9.73 -10.06
N GLY A 198 0.62 9.01 -8.97
CA GLY A 198 1.95 8.57 -8.59
C GLY A 198 2.01 7.04 -8.55
N ASN A 199 2.69 6.42 -9.50
CA ASN A 199 2.84 4.96 -9.53
C ASN A 199 4.10 4.50 -8.80
N GLY A 200 4.14 4.67 -7.48
CA GLY A 200 5.26 4.20 -6.65
C GLY A 200 5.52 2.70 -6.80
N ALA A 201 4.46 1.90 -7.00
CA ALA A 201 4.53 0.47 -7.29
C ALA A 201 5.43 0.09 -8.49
N ALA A 202 5.67 1.01 -9.44
CA ALA A 202 6.59 0.78 -10.55
C ALA A 202 8.05 0.61 -10.09
N MET A 203 8.40 1.17 -8.93
CA MET A 203 9.72 1.04 -8.29
C MET A 203 9.78 -0.09 -7.25
N ALA A 204 8.76 -0.95 -7.20
CA ALA A 204 8.76 -2.09 -6.30
C ALA A 204 9.86 -3.09 -6.71
N ALA A 205 10.76 -3.37 -5.78
CA ALA A 205 11.82 -4.35 -5.97
C ALA A 205 11.94 -5.20 -4.69
N PRO A 206 11.08 -6.21 -4.51
CA PRO A 206 11.08 -7.06 -3.31
C PRO A 206 12.48 -7.63 -3.02
N GLY A 207 12.91 -7.53 -1.77
CA GLY A 207 14.26 -7.92 -1.33
C GLY A 207 15.34 -6.85 -1.52
N HIS A 208 15.08 -5.75 -2.26
CA HIS A 208 16.01 -4.63 -2.35
C HIS A 208 15.89 -3.73 -1.10
N PRO A 209 17.00 -3.40 -0.39
CA PRO A 209 16.94 -2.66 0.88
C PRO A 209 16.30 -1.26 0.79
N GLN A 210 16.36 -0.64 -0.39
CA GLN A 210 15.81 0.70 -0.63
C GLN A 210 14.48 0.68 -1.41
N ALA A 211 13.87 -0.49 -1.66
CA ALA A 211 12.64 -0.59 -2.45
C ALA A 211 11.55 0.35 -1.94
N SER A 212 11.28 0.34 -0.63
CA SER A 212 10.26 1.21 -0.01
C SER A 212 10.60 2.70 -0.14
N VAL A 213 11.89 3.07 -0.02
CA VAL A 213 12.35 4.44 -0.22
C VAL A 213 12.11 4.88 -1.68
N HIS A 214 12.43 4.03 -2.66
CA HIS A 214 12.19 4.33 -4.07
C HIS A 214 10.69 4.43 -4.38
N GLN A 215 9.86 3.50 -3.91
CA GLN A 215 8.41 3.59 -4.11
C GLN A 215 7.84 4.93 -3.62
N LEU A 216 8.26 5.39 -2.43
CA LEU A 216 7.86 6.69 -1.88
C LEU A 216 8.42 7.86 -2.68
N ALA A 217 9.73 7.88 -2.89
CA ALA A 217 10.42 9.00 -3.50
C ALA A 217 9.93 9.24 -4.93
N TYR A 218 9.73 8.18 -5.71
CA TYR A 218 9.21 8.28 -7.08
C TYR A 218 7.70 8.53 -7.11
N GLY A 219 6.92 7.77 -6.33
CA GLY A 219 5.46 7.91 -6.33
C GLY A 219 4.99 9.30 -5.88
N LEU A 220 5.44 9.75 -4.69
CA LEU A 220 5.11 11.09 -4.19
C LEU A 220 5.87 12.18 -4.95
N GLY A 221 7.11 11.90 -5.40
CA GLY A 221 7.87 12.84 -6.23
C GLY A 221 7.17 13.18 -7.54
N SER A 222 6.58 12.18 -8.22
CA SER A 222 5.77 12.40 -9.43
C SER A 222 4.55 13.27 -9.11
N LEU A 223 3.81 12.97 -8.04
CA LEU A 223 2.65 13.76 -7.63
C LEU A 223 3.02 15.21 -7.31
N PHE A 224 4.08 15.44 -6.55
CA PHE A 224 4.53 16.79 -6.20
C PHE A 224 4.99 17.56 -7.43
N ALA A 225 5.73 16.91 -8.33
CA ALA A 225 6.19 17.55 -9.56
C ALA A 225 5.03 17.88 -10.53
N GLN A 226 3.96 17.07 -10.54
CA GLN A 226 2.72 17.40 -11.25
C GLN A 226 1.98 18.57 -10.57
N LEU A 227 1.87 18.57 -9.24
CA LEU A 227 1.23 19.66 -8.47
C LEU A 227 1.97 21.00 -8.61
N ASP A 228 3.29 20.99 -8.68
CA ASP A 228 4.09 22.18 -8.96
C ASP A 228 3.79 22.76 -10.35
N HIS A 229 3.32 21.93 -11.29
CA HIS A 229 2.91 22.36 -12.63
C HIS A 229 1.43 22.80 -12.69
N VAL A 230 0.51 22.00 -12.16
CA VAL A 230 -0.94 22.27 -12.26
C VAL A 230 -1.47 23.19 -11.17
N GLY A 231 -0.76 23.33 -10.06
CA GLY A 231 -1.16 24.06 -8.86
C GLY A 231 -1.55 23.14 -7.71
N TRP A 232 -1.04 23.45 -6.51
CA TRP A 232 -1.28 22.67 -5.29
C TRP A 232 -2.74 22.66 -4.84
N ASP A 233 -3.56 23.62 -5.27
CA ASP A 233 -5.00 23.66 -4.93
C ASP A 233 -5.75 22.40 -5.41
N HIS A 234 -5.20 21.68 -6.39
CA HIS A 234 -5.70 20.41 -6.91
C HIS A 234 -5.17 19.17 -6.18
N ALA A 235 -4.54 19.31 -5.01
CA ALA A 235 -3.99 18.18 -4.25
C ALA A 235 -5.02 17.09 -3.92
N ASP A 236 -6.30 17.44 -3.77
CA ASP A 236 -7.41 16.50 -3.58
C ASP A 236 -7.65 15.58 -4.79
N ARG A 237 -6.98 15.83 -5.92
CA ARG A 237 -7.03 15.02 -7.15
C ARG A 237 -5.90 13.99 -7.26
N ALA A 238 -5.16 13.75 -6.19
CA ALA A 238 -4.05 12.81 -6.15
C ALA A 238 -4.47 11.36 -5.85
N TRP A 239 -3.88 10.45 -6.63
CA TRP A 239 -3.93 9.01 -6.44
C TRP A 239 -2.51 8.44 -6.44
N LEU A 240 -2.20 7.62 -5.43
CA LEU A 240 -0.90 6.99 -5.25
C LEU A 240 -1.07 5.47 -5.24
N ASN A 241 -0.29 4.78 -6.05
CA ASN A 241 -0.26 3.32 -6.08
C ASN A 241 1.05 2.81 -5.45
N LEU A 242 0.94 1.91 -4.47
CA LEU A 242 2.07 1.32 -3.76
C LEU A 242 1.97 -0.21 -3.79
N ALA A 243 3.11 -0.89 -3.83
CA ALA A 243 3.19 -2.34 -3.73
C ALA A 243 3.72 -2.79 -2.37
N ALA A 244 3.14 -3.85 -1.84
CA ALA A 244 3.62 -4.53 -0.65
C ALA A 244 4.87 -5.37 -0.94
N SER A 245 5.54 -5.79 0.13
CA SER A 245 6.54 -6.84 0.13
C SER A 245 6.24 -7.85 1.24
N ASP A 246 7.00 -8.95 1.31
CA ASP A 246 6.88 -9.91 2.40
C ASP A 246 7.39 -9.37 3.76
N ASP A 247 8.04 -8.19 3.77
CA ASP A 247 8.33 -7.48 5.02
C ASP A 247 7.08 -6.74 5.50
N TYR A 248 6.40 -7.39 6.44
CA TYR A 248 5.13 -6.91 7.01
C TYR A 248 5.25 -5.53 7.68
N LEU A 249 6.28 -5.32 8.53
CA LEU A 249 6.44 -4.05 9.24
C LEU A 249 6.90 -2.94 8.30
N GLN A 250 7.78 -3.26 7.35
CA GLN A 250 8.20 -2.29 6.35
C GLN A 250 7.04 -1.90 5.43
N THR A 251 6.16 -2.83 5.05
CA THR A 251 4.97 -2.53 4.24
C THR A 251 3.99 -1.61 5.00
N ILE A 252 3.79 -1.83 6.31
CA ILE A 252 3.00 -0.89 7.14
C ILE A 252 3.65 0.49 7.14
N ALA A 253 4.95 0.56 7.46
CA ALA A 253 5.68 1.81 7.56
C ALA A 253 5.77 2.57 6.22
N LEU A 254 5.82 1.84 5.09
CA LEU A 254 5.77 2.40 3.74
C LEU A 254 4.53 3.27 3.56
N VAL A 255 3.34 2.75 3.87
CA VAL A 255 2.10 3.51 3.67
C VAL A 255 1.95 4.63 4.71
N GLN A 256 2.37 4.41 5.96
CA GLN A 256 2.37 5.45 7.00
C GLN A 256 3.29 6.63 6.63
N ALA A 257 4.48 6.34 6.08
CA ALA A 257 5.40 7.35 5.59
C ALA A 257 4.81 8.10 4.40
N ALA A 258 4.13 7.41 3.46
CA ALA A 258 3.45 8.05 2.34
C ALA A 258 2.44 9.11 2.81
N ARG A 259 1.58 8.73 3.78
CA ARG A 259 0.60 9.64 4.39
C ARG A 259 1.24 10.84 5.06
N SER A 260 2.29 10.60 5.83
CA SER A 260 2.94 11.64 6.63
C SER A 260 3.74 12.62 5.77
N LEU A 261 4.41 12.14 4.72
CA LEU A 261 5.08 12.99 3.73
C LEU A 261 4.07 13.83 2.95
N TRP A 262 2.94 13.24 2.57
CA TRP A 262 1.84 13.97 1.92
C TRP A 262 1.24 15.04 2.82
N GLU A 263 0.93 14.72 4.07
CA GLU A 263 0.42 15.69 5.05
C GLU A 263 1.43 16.84 5.25
N THR A 264 2.71 16.53 5.41
CA THR A 264 3.76 17.54 5.53
C THR A 264 3.80 18.48 4.32
N ALA A 265 3.69 17.92 3.11
CA ALA A 265 3.71 18.70 1.88
C ALA A 265 2.46 19.57 1.72
N THR A 266 1.27 19.04 2.00
CA THR A 266 0.02 19.80 1.92
C THR A 266 -0.04 20.90 2.98
N GLN A 267 0.41 20.66 4.21
CA GLN A 267 0.52 21.71 5.22
C GLN A 267 1.48 22.83 4.78
N LYS A 268 2.64 22.48 4.20
CA LYS A 268 3.62 23.44 3.70
C LYS A 268 3.09 24.30 2.55
N HIS A 269 2.40 23.69 1.58
CA HIS A 269 2.01 24.36 0.33
C HIS A 269 0.59 24.95 0.38
N LEU A 270 -0.32 24.40 1.19
CA LEU A 270 -1.74 24.77 1.26
C LEU A 270 -2.18 25.29 2.63
N GLN A 271 -1.40 25.09 3.69
CA GLN A 271 -1.81 25.40 5.08
C GLN A 271 -3.10 24.68 5.50
N ARG A 272 -3.39 23.54 4.87
CA ARG A 272 -4.49 22.63 5.17
C ARG A 272 -4.12 21.21 4.74
N SER A 273 -4.79 20.23 5.32
CA SER A 273 -4.71 18.85 4.84
C SER A 273 -5.50 18.70 3.53
N ALA A 274 -5.05 17.79 2.67
CA ALA A 274 -5.79 17.37 1.48
C ALA A 274 -5.84 15.84 1.40
N PRO A 275 -6.96 15.24 0.96
CA PRO A 275 -7.05 13.80 0.87
C PRO A 275 -6.11 13.26 -0.21
N LEU A 276 -5.39 12.20 0.13
CA LEU A 276 -4.66 11.37 -0.83
C LEU A 276 -5.40 10.05 -0.96
N TRP A 277 -5.64 9.57 -2.18
CA TRP A 277 -6.13 8.21 -2.36
C TRP A 277 -4.95 7.26 -2.55
N ILE A 278 -4.74 6.32 -1.62
CA ILE A 278 -3.69 5.30 -1.76
C ILE A 278 -4.31 3.93 -2.08
N SER A 279 -3.93 3.36 -3.23
CA SER A 279 -4.22 1.97 -3.58
C SER A 279 -3.00 1.09 -3.32
N GLY A 280 -3.22 -0.03 -2.62
CA GLY A 280 -2.17 -0.97 -2.24
C GLY A 280 -2.28 -2.28 -3.02
N ARG A 281 -1.18 -2.71 -3.65
CA ARG A 281 -1.09 -3.95 -4.41
C ARG A 281 -0.22 -4.98 -3.70
N PRO A 282 -0.75 -6.17 -3.34
CA PRO A 282 0.07 -7.31 -2.96
C PRO A 282 1.04 -7.71 -4.09
N HIS A 283 2.25 -8.05 -3.72
CA HIS A 283 3.25 -8.61 -4.62
C HIS A 283 3.14 -10.14 -4.65
N LEU A 284 2.74 -10.65 -5.81
CA LEU A 284 2.84 -12.06 -6.19
C LEU A 284 3.67 -12.12 -7.49
N PRO A 285 4.93 -12.59 -7.46
CA PRO A 285 5.84 -12.48 -8.60
C PRO A 285 5.44 -13.38 -9.77
N THR A 286 4.89 -14.56 -9.47
CA THR A 286 4.46 -15.54 -10.47
C THR A 286 3.14 -16.18 -10.05
N PRO A 287 2.21 -16.40 -10.97
CA PRO A 287 1.04 -17.21 -10.70
C PRO A 287 1.43 -18.60 -10.17
N THR A 288 0.62 -19.13 -9.25
CA THR A 288 0.88 -20.41 -8.59
C THR A 288 -0.42 -21.15 -8.28
N GLU A 289 -0.34 -22.47 -8.12
CA GLU A 289 -1.44 -23.31 -7.60
C GLU A 289 -1.25 -23.63 -6.11
N ASP A 290 -0.14 -23.21 -5.51
CA ASP A 290 0.13 -23.45 -4.09
C ASP A 290 -0.73 -22.51 -3.23
N ALA A 291 -1.76 -23.08 -2.60
CA ALA A 291 -2.63 -22.38 -1.68
C ALA A 291 -1.90 -21.75 -0.48
N SER A 292 -0.67 -22.19 -0.17
CA SER A 292 0.14 -21.57 0.89
C SER A 292 0.44 -20.08 0.62
N ALA A 293 0.51 -19.68 -0.66
CA ALA A 293 0.74 -18.30 -1.07
C ALA A 293 -0.40 -17.35 -0.67
N LEU A 294 -1.61 -17.86 -0.40
CA LEU A 294 -2.73 -17.07 0.14
C LEU A 294 -2.36 -16.43 1.48
N ILE A 295 -1.55 -17.10 2.30
CA ILE A 295 -1.11 -16.58 3.60
C ILE A 295 -0.27 -15.31 3.38
N GLY A 296 0.69 -15.37 2.44
CA GLY A 296 1.54 -14.23 2.09
C GLY A 296 0.73 -13.05 1.58
N ILE A 297 -0.19 -13.29 0.62
CA ILE A 297 -1.07 -12.25 0.08
C ILE A 297 -1.94 -11.63 1.19
N GLY A 298 -2.53 -12.44 2.06
CA GLY A 298 -3.35 -11.96 3.17
C GLY A 298 -2.56 -11.10 4.17
N MET A 299 -1.32 -11.51 4.51
CA MET A 299 -0.43 -10.72 5.37
C MET A 299 -0.05 -9.38 4.72
N GLN A 300 0.25 -9.38 3.43
CA GLN A 300 0.55 -8.15 2.68
C GLN A 300 -0.65 -7.21 2.60
N GLN A 301 -1.86 -7.72 2.32
CA GLN A 301 -3.10 -6.94 2.33
C GLN A 301 -3.38 -6.32 3.70
N GLN A 302 -3.20 -7.10 4.78
CA GLN A 302 -3.35 -6.60 6.14
C GLN A 302 -2.32 -5.51 6.45
N ALA A 303 -1.06 -5.67 6.02
CA ALA A 303 -0.02 -4.65 6.21
C ALA A 303 -0.37 -3.34 5.49
N LEU A 304 -0.80 -3.41 4.23
CA LEU A 304 -1.28 -2.25 3.46
C LEU A 304 -2.47 -1.57 4.13
N TRP A 305 -3.43 -2.35 4.63
CA TRP A 305 -4.59 -1.83 5.37
C TRP A 305 -4.15 -1.11 6.64
N LEU A 306 -3.35 -1.77 7.48
CA LEU A 306 -2.87 -1.21 8.74
C LEU A 306 -2.00 0.04 8.57
N GLY A 307 -1.25 0.12 7.47
CA GLY A 307 -0.48 1.30 7.10
C GLY A 307 -1.32 2.48 6.59
N GLY A 308 -2.59 2.24 6.24
CA GLY A 308 -3.55 3.30 5.88
C GLY A 308 -3.92 3.39 4.40
N CYS A 309 -3.80 2.32 3.60
CA CYS A 309 -4.32 2.31 2.22
C CYS A 309 -5.85 2.47 2.19
N ASP A 310 -6.38 3.24 1.25
CA ASP A 310 -7.84 3.38 1.06
C ASP A 310 -8.44 2.24 0.25
N GLU A 311 -7.61 1.59 -0.56
CA GLU A 311 -8.05 0.57 -1.49
C GLU A 311 -7.02 -0.56 -1.57
N LEU A 312 -7.49 -1.80 -1.66
CA LEU A 312 -6.66 -2.98 -1.80
C LEU A 312 -6.97 -3.70 -3.11
N TRP A 313 -5.93 -4.07 -3.83
CA TRP A 313 -6.07 -4.87 -5.04
C TRP A 313 -6.42 -6.32 -4.69
N ILE A 314 -7.51 -6.81 -5.29
CA ILE A 314 -7.85 -8.23 -5.32
C ILE A 314 -6.79 -8.94 -6.16
N THR A 315 -5.99 -9.77 -5.51
CA THR A 315 -4.82 -10.43 -6.11
C THR A 315 -5.01 -11.94 -6.07
N PRO A 316 -5.49 -12.56 -7.16
CA PRO A 316 -5.62 -14.01 -7.23
C PRO A 316 -4.27 -14.70 -7.37
N LEU A 317 -4.22 -15.96 -6.94
CA LEU A 317 -3.03 -16.81 -7.11
C LEU A 317 -2.71 -17.09 -8.59
N ASN A 318 -3.74 -17.21 -9.42
CA ASN A 318 -3.68 -17.49 -10.84
C ASN A 318 -4.99 -17.05 -11.51
N ASP A 319 -5.13 -17.26 -12.83
CA ASP A 319 -6.30 -16.83 -13.60
C ASP A 319 -7.52 -17.75 -13.45
N GLY A 320 -7.45 -18.77 -12.58
CA GLY A 320 -8.52 -19.71 -12.31
C GLY A 320 -9.70 -19.09 -11.55
N PRO A 321 -10.96 -19.49 -11.84
CA PRO A 321 -12.14 -18.93 -11.15
C PRO A 321 -12.09 -19.07 -9.63
N GLN A 322 -11.65 -20.23 -9.12
CA GLN A 322 -11.53 -20.46 -7.69
C GLN A 322 -10.49 -19.54 -7.03
N ALA A 323 -9.37 -19.25 -7.71
CA ALA A 323 -8.35 -18.35 -7.20
C ALA A 323 -8.87 -16.90 -7.12
N MET A 324 -9.73 -16.49 -8.06
CA MET A 324 -10.42 -15.21 -8.01
C MET A 324 -11.40 -15.12 -6.83
N ASP A 325 -12.22 -16.15 -6.63
CA ASP A 325 -13.15 -16.22 -5.51
C ASP A 325 -12.43 -16.11 -4.16
N TRP A 326 -11.32 -16.83 -4.01
CA TRP A 326 -10.49 -16.73 -2.81
C TRP A 326 -9.93 -15.34 -2.60
N ALA A 327 -9.42 -14.69 -3.65
CA ALA A 327 -8.87 -13.34 -3.54
C ALA A 327 -9.92 -12.30 -3.13
N ARG A 328 -11.14 -12.40 -3.68
CA ARG A 328 -12.27 -11.56 -3.26
C ARG A 328 -12.61 -11.78 -1.80
N GLN A 329 -12.74 -13.05 -1.39
CA GLN A 329 -13.05 -13.43 -0.01
C GLN A 329 -11.98 -12.96 0.99
N GLN A 330 -10.69 -13.01 0.63
CA GLN A 330 -9.61 -12.53 1.51
C GLN A 330 -9.76 -11.04 1.85
N VAL A 331 -10.06 -10.20 0.86
CA VAL A 331 -10.27 -8.76 1.09
C VAL A 331 -11.55 -8.53 1.91
N LEU A 332 -12.61 -9.30 1.68
CA LEU A 332 -13.85 -9.21 2.45
C LEU A 332 -13.65 -9.58 3.93
N VAL A 333 -12.97 -10.69 4.23
CA VAL A 333 -12.63 -11.09 5.61
C VAL A 333 -11.80 -10.01 6.30
N LEU A 334 -10.81 -9.44 5.59
CA LEU A 334 -10.02 -8.32 6.10
C LEU A 334 -10.87 -7.05 6.32
N THR A 335 -11.93 -6.85 5.55
CA THR A 335 -12.78 -5.67 5.66
C THR A 335 -13.80 -5.79 6.79
N TYR A 336 -14.40 -6.97 6.96
CA TYR A 336 -15.61 -7.15 7.75
C TYR A 336 -15.46 -8.07 8.98
N GLU A 337 -14.43 -8.92 9.05
CA GLU A 337 -14.32 -9.95 10.10
C GLU A 337 -13.15 -9.74 11.08
N ASN A 338 -12.17 -8.90 10.74
CA ASN A 338 -10.98 -8.71 11.58
C ASN A 338 -11.16 -7.74 12.76
N GLY A 339 -12.33 -7.10 12.90
CA GLY A 339 -12.62 -6.12 13.96
C GLY A 339 -11.86 -4.79 13.85
N LEU A 340 -11.17 -4.53 12.74
CA LEU A 340 -10.44 -3.28 12.48
C LEU A 340 -11.27 -2.24 11.73
N GLN A 341 -12.51 -2.60 11.34
CA GLN A 341 -13.41 -1.70 10.65
C GLN A 341 -13.73 -0.46 11.52
N GLY A 342 -13.64 0.73 10.93
CA GLY A 342 -13.88 1.99 11.63
C GLY A 342 -12.72 2.50 12.49
N LEU A 343 -11.60 1.76 12.57
CA LEU A 343 -10.37 2.25 13.20
C LEU A 343 -9.51 2.96 12.14
N ASP A 344 -9.28 4.26 12.33
CA ASP A 344 -8.46 5.05 11.41
C ASP A 344 -6.97 4.71 11.57
N GLN A 345 -6.46 4.73 12.81
CA GLN A 345 -5.04 4.57 13.12
C GLN A 345 -4.80 3.56 14.24
N PRO A 346 -5.15 2.27 14.04
CA PRO A 346 -5.05 1.24 15.09
C PRO A 346 -3.62 0.99 15.60
N LEU A 347 -2.60 1.44 14.86
CA LEU A 347 -1.18 1.26 15.18
C LEU A 347 -0.49 2.55 15.67
N ALA A 348 -1.24 3.63 15.91
CA ALA A 348 -0.67 4.85 16.48
C ALA A 348 -0.03 4.58 17.86
N GLY A 349 1.17 5.11 18.09
CA GLY A 349 1.93 4.91 19.33
C GLY A 349 2.82 3.66 19.35
N SER A 350 2.88 2.89 18.26
CA SER A 350 3.83 1.79 18.13
C SER A 350 5.25 2.33 17.92
N TYR A 351 6.09 2.31 18.97
CA TYR A 351 7.48 2.80 18.90
C TYR A 351 8.30 2.19 17.75
N THR A 352 8.09 0.90 17.47
CA THR A 352 8.80 0.21 16.38
C THR A 352 8.40 0.74 15.01
N LEU A 353 7.09 0.88 14.76
CA LEU A 353 6.58 1.37 13.48
C LEU A 353 6.85 2.86 13.30
N ASP A 354 6.65 3.66 14.35
CA ASP A 354 6.97 5.08 14.33
C ASP A 354 8.45 5.28 13.97
N GLY A 355 9.35 4.49 14.56
CA GLY A 355 10.77 4.50 14.21
C GLY A 355 11.08 4.06 12.77
N TYR A 356 10.33 3.12 12.19
CA TYR A 356 10.51 2.68 10.80
C TYR A 356 10.00 3.74 9.82
N THR A 357 8.83 4.31 10.10
CA THR A 357 8.21 5.38 9.33
C THR A 357 9.13 6.60 9.25
N VAL A 358 9.67 7.06 10.38
CA VAL A 358 10.61 8.19 10.42
C VAL A 358 11.89 7.92 9.63
N LYS A 359 12.44 6.71 9.72
CA LYS A 359 13.63 6.34 8.94
C LYS A 359 13.34 6.39 7.44
N LEU A 360 12.20 5.87 7.00
CA LEU A 360 11.81 5.95 5.59
C LEU A 360 11.65 7.39 5.13
N GLN A 361 10.95 8.23 5.90
CA GLN A 361 10.81 9.67 5.60
C GLN A 361 12.17 10.35 5.46
N HIS A 362 13.09 10.09 6.38
CA HIS A 362 14.42 10.69 6.36
C HIS A 362 15.25 10.28 5.13
N GLU A 363 15.19 9.00 4.73
CA GLU A 363 15.89 8.54 3.52
C GLU A 363 15.25 9.10 2.24
N VAL A 364 13.92 9.23 2.19
CA VAL A 364 13.21 9.89 1.09
C VAL A 364 13.61 11.37 1.01
N ASP A 365 13.65 12.08 2.13
CA ASP A 365 14.07 13.49 2.18
C ASP A 365 15.50 13.70 1.71
N LYS A 366 16.43 12.79 2.06
CA LYS A 366 17.80 12.83 1.54
C LYS A 366 17.81 12.70 0.02
N LEU A 367 17.04 11.76 -0.51
CA LEU A 367 16.95 11.52 -1.95
C LEU A 367 16.35 12.71 -2.68
N TRP A 368 15.27 13.30 -2.17
CA TRP A 368 14.67 14.52 -2.73
C TRP A 368 15.59 15.74 -2.66
N LYS A 369 16.34 15.92 -1.58
CA LYS A 369 17.37 16.98 -1.49
C LYS A 369 18.46 16.77 -2.53
N HIS A 370 18.90 15.53 -2.72
CA HIS A 370 19.85 15.19 -3.77
C HIS A 370 19.29 15.52 -5.15
N TRP A 371 18.06 15.10 -5.46
CA TRP A 371 17.38 15.42 -6.72
C TRP A 371 17.26 16.92 -6.95
N SER A 372 16.83 17.67 -5.94
CA SER A 372 16.71 19.13 -6.01
C SER A 372 18.05 19.81 -6.30
N ALA A 373 19.16 19.32 -5.76
CA ALA A 373 20.49 19.85 -6.03
C ALA A 373 20.97 19.58 -7.47
N HIS A 374 20.35 18.62 -8.16
CA HIS A 374 20.70 18.16 -9.51
C HIS A 374 19.57 18.39 -10.52
N GLY A 375 18.80 19.48 -10.36
CA GLY A 375 17.79 19.91 -11.34
C GLY A 375 16.36 19.44 -11.08
N GLY A 376 16.11 18.77 -9.95
CA GLY A 376 14.77 18.34 -9.52
C GLY A 376 14.34 16.98 -10.07
N PHE A 377 13.10 16.60 -9.75
CA PHE A 377 12.54 15.27 -10.04
C PHE A 377 12.64 14.90 -11.53
N TRP A 378 12.18 15.77 -12.43
CA TRP A 378 12.16 15.49 -13.87
C TRP A 378 13.56 15.35 -14.48
N ALA A 379 14.54 16.13 -14.00
CA ALA A 379 15.93 16.03 -14.46
C ALA A 379 16.58 14.70 -14.03
N GLN A 380 16.25 14.24 -12.82
CA GLN A 380 16.72 12.94 -12.31
C GLN A 380 16.10 11.77 -13.07
N LEU A 381 14.81 11.86 -13.37
CA LEU A 381 14.12 10.87 -14.18
C LEU A 381 14.76 10.69 -15.56
N GLN A 382 15.19 11.79 -16.19
CA GLN A 382 15.82 11.79 -17.51
C GLN A 382 17.32 11.42 -17.48
N SER A 383 17.91 11.30 -16.29
CA SER A 383 19.33 10.99 -16.16
C SER A 383 19.60 9.49 -16.39
N PRO A 384 20.72 9.10 -17.02
CA PRO A 384 21.02 7.69 -17.34
C PRO A 384 21.10 6.75 -16.12
N THR A 385 21.30 7.30 -14.92
CA THR A 385 21.36 6.61 -13.63
C THR A 385 20.04 6.58 -12.87
N GLY A 386 18.95 7.13 -13.44
CA GLY A 386 17.66 7.33 -12.77
C GLY A 386 16.69 6.14 -12.80
N ALA A 387 17.09 5.01 -13.40
CA ALA A 387 16.29 3.78 -13.51
C ALA A 387 16.89 2.63 -12.70
#